data_AF-A0A0F7U130-F1
#
_entry.id   AF-A0A0F7U130-F1
#
_cell.length_a   1.000
_cell.length_b   1.000
_cell.length_c   1.000
_cell.angle_alpha   90.00
_cell.angle_beta   90.00
_cell.angle_gamma   90.00
#
_symmetry.space_group_name_H-M   'P 1'
#
loop_
_entity.id
_entity.type
_entity.pdbx_description
1 polymer ?
#
loop_
_entity_poly.entity_id
_entity_poly.type
_entity_poly.pdbx_seq_one_letter_code
_entity_poly.pdbx_strand_id
1 'polypeptide(L)'
;MSSAVAELDSYLRSMLALKPPGITGSKVHSITRLCTANVQDEPVLIQKVYTHFKKVPATHKLGDLYVVDSIARHGWTPLAKAGRSPRSAAPDGTYAGGVDRLTKLLPVLMTDIIDNAPQDQKEKIKNLVDIWECCCSFPPSCSTHSARN
;
A
#
# COMPACT_ATOMS: atom_id res chain seq x y z
N MET A 1 -1.46 18.90 -13.92
CA MET A 1 -1.76 17.47 -13.76
C MET A 1 -0.54 16.69 -14.23
N SER A 2 0.24 16.10 -13.34
CA SER A 2 1.42 15.31 -13.73
C SER A 2 1.01 14.10 -14.58
N SER A 3 1.80 13.79 -15.62
CA SER A 3 1.59 12.63 -16.51
C SER A 3 1.40 11.33 -15.72
N ALA A 4 2.16 11.16 -14.64
CA ALA A 4 2.08 10.01 -13.75
C ALA A 4 0.69 9.78 -13.14
N VAL A 5 -0.02 10.84 -12.73
CA VAL A 5 -1.36 10.72 -12.14
C VAL A 5 -2.39 10.27 -13.18
N ALA A 6 -2.24 10.72 -14.43
CA ALA A 6 -3.11 10.30 -15.53
C ALA A 6 -2.87 8.83 -15.90
N GLU A 7 -1.61 8.41 -15.94
CA GLU A 7 -1.23 7.00 -16.16
C GLU A 7 -1.74 6.10 -15.03
N LEU A 8 -1.58 6.52 -13.76
CA LEU A 8 -2.12 5.80 -12.61
C LEU A 8 -3.64 5.64 -12.71
N ASP A 9 -4.37 6.70 -13.06
CA ASP A 9 -5.82 6.65 -13.25
C ASP A 9 -6.22 5.64 -14.34
N SER A 10 -5.47 5.61 -15.45
CA SER A 10 -5.66 4.63 -16.52
C SER A 10 -5.43 3.19 -16.02
N TYR A 11 -4.36 2.96 -15.25
CA TYR A 11 -4.09 1.65 -14.66
C TYR A 11 -5.20 1.21 -13.71
N LEU A 12 -5.65 2.07 -12.79
CA LEU A 12 -6.73 1.78 -11.84
C LEU A 12 -8.06 1.47 -12.56
N ARG A 13 -8.43 2.25 -13.58
CA ARG A 13 -9.60 1.94 -14.41
C ARG A 13 -9.49 0.60 -15.10
N SER A 14 -8.31 0.28 -15.62
CA SER A 14 -8.06 -0.99 -16.29
C SER A 14 -8.07 -2.18 -15.32
N MET A 15 -7.98 -1.97 -14.01
CA MET A 15 -8.14 -3.01 -12.98
C MET A 15 -9.62 -3.34 -12.74
N LEU A 16 -10.49 -2.32 -12.77
CA LEU A 16 -11.95 -2.52 -12.68
C LEU A 16 -12.52 -3.32 -13.87
N ALA A 17 -11.85 -3.29 -15.02
CA ALA A 17 -12.23 -4.06 -16.19
C ALA A 17 -11.80 -5.54 -16.13
N LEU A 18 -10.95 -5.92 -15.16
CA LEU A 18 -10.49 -7.30 -15.01
C LEU A 18 -11.44 -8.10 -14.11
N LYS A 19 -11.47 -9.42 -14.32
CA LYS A 19 -12.23 -10.31 -13.42
C LYS A 19 -11.66 -10.23 -12.00
N PRO A 20 -12.50 -10.37 -10.95
CA PRO A 20 -12.05 -10.40 -9.56
C PRO A 20 -10.87 -11.36 -9.38
N PRO A 21 -9.79 -10.97 -8.69
CA PRO A 21 -9.62 -9.79 -7.83
C PRO A 21 -9.27 -8.48 -8.56
N GLY A 22 -9.39 -8.42 -9.89
CA GLY A 22 -9.24 -7.18 -10.66
C GLY A 22 -7.79 -6.77 -10.93
N ILE A 23 -6.81 -7.63 -10.60
CA ILE A 23 -5.40 -7.27 -10.70
C ILE A 23 -4.52 -8.45 -11.10
N THR A 24 -3.44 -8.15 -11.82
CA THR A 24 -2.36 -9.09 -12.15
C THR A 24 -1.03 -8.61 -11.57
N GLY A 25 -0.16 -9.53 -11.16
CA GLY A 25 1.14 -9.19 -10.56
C GLY A 25 2.00 -8.25 -11.42
N SER A 26 1.92 -8.38 -12.75
CA SER A 26 2.58 -7.46 -13.68
C SER A 26 2.06 -6.03 -13.58
N LYS A 27 0.73 -5.83 -13.43
CA LYS A 27 0.14 -4.50 -13.25
C LYS A 27 0.52 -3.90 -11.91
N VAL A 28 0.50 -4.69 -10.84
CA VAL A 28 1.00 -4.27 -9.52
C VAL A 28 2.40 -3.70 -9.66
N HIS A 29 3.30 -4.45 -10.31
CA HIS A 29 4.68 -4.02 -10.46
C HIS A 29 4.83 -2.76 -11.31
N SER A 30 4.06 -2.62 -12.40
CA SER A 30 4.05 -1.40 -13.22
C SER A 30 3.56 -0.19 -12.45
N ILE A 31 2.47 -0.31 -11.67
CA ILE A 31 1.93 0.78 -10.85
C ILE A 31 2.95 1.15 -9.77
N THR A 32 3.51 0.17 -9.07
CA THR A 32 4.54 0.40 -8.06
C THR A 32 5.72 1.14 -8.66
N ARG A 33 6.24 0.69 -9.80
CA ARG A 33 7.36 1.34 -10.50
C ARG A 33 7.01 2.78 -10.92
N LEU A 34 5.79 3.03 -11.34
CA LEU A 34 5.33 4.38 -11.67
C LEU A 34 5.29 5.28 -10.43
N CYS A 35 4.77 4.77 -9.30
CA CYS A 35 4.73 5.50 -8.04
C CYS A 35 6.13 5.78 -7.48
N THR A 36 7.06 4.82 -7.58
CA THR A 36 8.43 5.00 -7.11
C THR A 36 9.25 5.92 -8.01
N ALA A 37 9.05 5.87 -9.33
CA ALA A 37 9.68 6.79 -10.27
C ALA A 37 9.19 8.24 -10.11
N ASN A 38 7.95 8.43 -9.66
CA ASN A 38 7.31 9.74 -9.50
C ASN A 38 7.07 10.06 -8.02
N VAL A 39 8.06 9.76 -7.17
CA VAL A 39 7.96 9.96 -5.72
C VAL A 39 7.69 11.42 -5.33
N GLN A 40 8.02 12.39 -6.18
CA GLN A 40 7.70 13.82 -6.00
C GLN A 40 6.18 14.08 -5.96
N ASP A 41 5.40 13.29 -6.70
CA ASP A 41 3.93 13.36 -6.76
C ASP A 41 3.26 12.34 -5.82
N GLU A 42 4.04 11.65 -4.97
CA GLU A 42 3.57 10.66 -4.00
C GLU A 42 2.26 11.04 -3.28
N PRO A 43 2.11 12.22 -2.66
CA PRO A 43 0.89 12.52 -1.90
C PRO A 43 -0.36 12.50 -2.78
N VAL A 44 -0.24 12.92 -4.04
CA VAL A 44 -1.36 12.91 -5.00
C VAL A 44 -1.62 11.49 -5.50
N LEU A 45 -0.58 10.71 -5.76
CA LEU A 45 -0.68 9.32 -6.21
C LEU A 45 -1.34 8.44 -5.14
N ILE A 46 -0.86 8.51 -3.89
CA ILE A 46 -1.41 7.74 -2.77
C ILE A 46 -2.86 8.12 -2.49
N GLN A 47 -3.17 9.42 -2.50
CA GLN A 47 -4.54 9.88 -2.33
C GLN A 47 -5.46 9.36 -3.43
N LYS A 48 -4.97 9.27 -4.68
CA LYS A 48 -5.73 8.74 -5.81
C LYS A 48 -6.02 7.24 -5.64
N VAL A 49 -5.02 6.44 -5.30
CA VAL A 49 -5.19 5.00 -5.00
C VAL A 49 -6.18 4.81 -3.86
N TYR A 50 -6.05 5.58 -2.78
CA TYR A 50 -6.94 5.52 -1.63
C TYR A 50 -8.39 5.88 -2.00
N THR A 51 -8.60 6.92 -2.80
CA THR A 51 -9.94 7.33 -3.24
C THR A 51 -10.56 6.27 -4.17
N HIS A 52 -9.74 5.63 -5.01
CA HIS A 52 -10.18 4.51 -5.83
C HIS A 52 -10.60 3.32 -4.97
N PHE A 53 -9.76 2.94 -4.00
CA PHE A 53 -10.02 1.86 -3.05
C PHE A 53 -11.39 2.00 -2.36
N LYS A 54 -11.75 3.21 -1.92
CA LYS A 54 -13.05 3.45 -1.27
C LYS A 54 -14.24 3.38 -2.23
N LYS A 55 -14.02 3.56 -3.53
CA LYS A 55 -15.06 3.55 -4.57
C LYS A 55 -15.22 2.19 -5.24
N VAL A 56 -14.20 1.33 -5.21
CA VAL A 56 -14.28 0.02 -5.87
C VAL A 56 -15.23 -0.93 -5.13
N PRO A 57 -15.92 -1.82 -5.86
CA PRO A 57 -16.72 -2.86 -5.24
C PRO A 57 -15.87 -3.78 -4.37
N ALA A 58 -16.48 -4.35 -3.33
CA ALA A 58 -15.84 -5.20 -2.34
C ALA A 58 -14.99 -6.35 -2.94
N THR A 59 -15.36 -6.85 -4.11
CA THR A 59 -14.64 -7.91 -4.84
C THR A 59 -13.26 -7.50 -5.35
N HIS A 60 -13.02 -6.20 -5.55
CA HIS A 60 -11.79 -5.63 -6.10
C HIS A 60 -10.91 -4.96 -5.03
N LYS A 61 -11.40 -4.84 -3.79
CA LYS A 61 -10.65 -4.24 -2.67
C LYS A 61 -9.34 -4.97 -2.38
N LEU A 62 -9.35 -6.30 -2.48
CA LEU A 62 -8.12 -7.09 -2.34
C LEU A 62 -7.06 -6.69 -3.39
N GLY A 63 -7.47 -6.40 -4.63
CA GLY A 63 -6.57 -6.03 -5.71
C GLY A 63 -5.88 -4.69 -5.46
N ASP A 64 -6.63 -3.67 -5.06
CA ASP A 64 -6.05 -2.36 -4.71
C ASP A 64 -5.14 -2.46 -3.47
N LEU A 65 -5.48 -3.33 -2.49
CA LEU A 65 -4.61 -3.55 -1.33
C LEU A 65 -3.24 -4.12 -1.75
N TYR A 66 -3.18 -5.02 -2.73
CA TYR A 66 -1.91 -5.52 -3.27
C TYR A 66 -1.06 -4.42 -3.93
N VAL A 67 -1.68 -3.39 -4.50
CA VAL A 67 -0.94 -2.23 -5.04
C VAL A 67 -0.32 -1.44 -3.90
N VAL A 68 -1.12 -1.13 -2.87
CA VAL A 68 -0.67 -0.41 -1.67
C VAL A 68 0.45 -1.19 -0.98
N ASP A 69 0.30 -2.51 -0.83
CA ASP A 69 1.32 -3.43 -0.33
C ASP A 69 2.63 -3.29 -1.09
N SER A 70 2.57 -3.41 -2.42
CA SER A 70 3.75 -3.42 -3.25
C SER A 70 4.51 -2.08 -3.21
N ILE A 71 3.77 -0.97 -3.18
CA ILE A 71 4.34 0.38 -3.02
C ILE A 71 5.00 0.51 -1.66
N ALA A 72 4.33 0.07 -0.59
CA ALA A 72 4.93 0.01 0.73
C ALA A 72 6.23 -0.82 0.68
N ARG A 73 6.20 -2.10 0.32
CA ARG A 73 7.41 -2.93 0.26
C ARG A 73 8.55 -2.30 -0.53
N HIS A 74 8.27 -1.64 -1.65
CA HIS A 74 9.30 -0.93 -2.42
C HIS A 74 9.84 0.32 -1.70
N GLY A 75 9.03 1.03 -0.92
CA GLY A 75 9.47 2.16 -0.10
C GLY A 75 10.20 1.75 1.18
N TRP A 76 9.80 0.65 1.82
CA TRP A 76 10.38 0.15 3.07
C TRP A 76 11.67 -0.65 2.85
N THR A 77 11.79 -1.42 1.76
CA THR A 77 12.99 -2.25 1.49
C THR A 77 14.29 -1.43 1.44
N PRO A 78 14.36 -0.26 0.78
CA PRO A 78 15.55 0.59 0.80
C PRO A 78 15.83 1.19 2.18
N LEU A 79 14.80 1.56 2.94
CA LEU A 79 14.93 2.13 4.29
C LEU A 79 15.46 1.10 5.30
N ALA A 80 14.91 -0.12 5.26
CA ALA A 80 15.38 -1.25 6.05
C ALA A 80 16.83 -1.61 5.72
N LYS A 81 17.19 -1.66 4.42
CA LYS A 81 18.58 -1.86 3.98
C LYS A 81 19.51 -0.73 4.42
N ALA A 82 19.02 0.50 4.49
CA ALA A 82 19.78 1.65 4.94
C ALA A 82 19.86 1.78 6.47
N GLY A 83 19.25 0.86 7.24
CA GLY A 83 19.18 0.94 8.70
C GLY A 83 18.44 2.19 9.22
N ARG A 84 17.70 2.90 8.35
CA ARG A 84 16.88 4.05 8.73
C ARG A 84 15.48 3.54 9.04
N SER A 85 15.02 3.76 10.27
CA SER A 85 13.58 3.71 10.53
C SER A 85 12.88 4.75 9.65
N PRO A 86 11.62 4.51 9.23
CA PRO A 86 10.79 5.56 8.65
C PRO A 86 10.61 6.61 9.74
N ARG A 87 11.51 7.58 9.75
CA ARG A 87 11.47 8.68 10.70
C ARG A 87 10.22 9.47 10.35
N SER A 88 9.35 9.67 11.33
CA SER A 88 7.98 10.25 11.27
C SER A 88 7.87 11.68 10.66
N ALA A 89 8.91 12.16 9.98
CA ALA A 89 9.01 13.48 9.37
C ALA A 89 9.94 13.47 8.14
N ALA A 90 9.88 12.42 7.33
CA ALA A 90 10.56 12.44 6.04
C ALA A 90 9.90 13.48 5.12
N PRO A 91 10.68 14.28 4.37
CA PRO A 91 10.12 15.30 3.50
C PRO A 91 9.18 14.69 2.46
N ASP A 92 8.06 15.37 2.20
CA ASP A 92 7.16 15.03 1.10
C ASP A 92 7.98 14.94 -0.20
N GLY A 93 7.61 14.02 -1.09
CA GLY A 93 8.42 13.76 -2.28
C GLY A 93 9.52 12.70 -2.07
N THR A 94 9.51 11.97 -0.94
CA THR A 94 10.45 10.89 -0.67
C THR A 94 9.77 9.59 -0.29
N TYR A 95 10.47 8.46 -0.48
CA TYR A 95 9.97 7.13 -0.15
C TYR A 95 9.48 7.03 1.31
N ALA A 96 10.19 7.65 2.25
CA ALA A 96 9.81 7.63 3.64
C ALA A 96 8.56 8.48 3.93
N GLY A 97 8.32 9.57 3.20
CA GLY A 97 7.10 10.36 3.31
C GLY A 97 5.86 9.58 2.85
N GLY A 98 5.97 8.88 1.71
CA GLY A 98 4.89 8.01 1.23
C GLY A 98 4.61 6.82 2.14
N VAL A 99 5.67 6.23 2.69
CA VAL A 99 5.55 5.18 3.69
C VAL A 99 4.82 5.65 4.95
N ASP A 100 5.16 6.83 5.48
CA ASP A 100 4.50 7.41 6.65
C ASP A 100 3.01 7.71 6.38
N ARG A 101 2.68 8.23 5.18
CA ARG A 101 1.29 8.43 4.74
C ARG A 101 0.53 7.12 4.60
N LEU A 102 1.11 6.10 3.98
CA LEU A 102 0.49 4.77 3.90
C LEU A 102 0.22 4.19 5.28
N THR A 103 1.19 4.31 6.19
CA THR A 103 1.06 3.86 7.59
C THR A 103 -0.12 4.50 8.28
N LYS A 104 -0.33 5.80 8.08
CA LYS A 104 -1.46 6.55 8.66
C LYS A 104 -2.82 6.17 8.05
N LEU A 105 -2.84 5.78 6.77
CA LEU A 105 -4.07 5.41 6.05
C LEU A 105 -4.45 3.94 6.24
N LEU A 106 -3.50 3.09 6.63
CA LEU A 106 -3.67 1.65 6.77
C LEU A 106 -4.79 1.25 7.75
N PRO A 107 -4.93 1.83 8.95
CA PRO A 107 -6.03 1.50 9.86
C PRO A 107 -7.40 1.76 9.23
N VAL A 108 -7.54 2.88 8.50
CA VAL A 108 -8.80 3.24 7.85
C VAL A 108 -9.12 2.28 6.70
N LEU A 109 -8.12 1.87 5.92
CA LEU A 109 -8.28 0.85 4.88
C LEU A 109 -8.71 -0.49 5.48
N MET A 110 -8.09 -0.89 6.59
CA MET A 110 -8.41 -2.14 7.27
C MET A 110 -9.83 -2.15 7.82
N THR A 111 -10.28 -1.07 8.45
CA THR A 111 -11.68 -0.94 8.89
C THR A 111 -12.65 -1.06 7.72
N ASP A 112 -12.36 -0.38 6.60
CA ASP A 112 -13.21 -0.38 5.40
C ASP A 112 -13.30 -1.79 4.77
N ILE A 113 -12.21 -2.56 4.81
CA ILE A 113 -12.15 -3.97 4.39
C ILE A 113 -12.96 -4.86 5.33
N ILE A 114 -12.76 -4.72 6.65
CA ILE A 114 -13.45 -5.53 7.65
C ILE A 114 -14.96 -5.31 7.55
N ASP A 115 -15.40 -4.11 7.21
CA ASP A 115 -16.80 -3.75 7.06
C ASP A 115 -17.41 -4.23 5.72
N ASN A 116 -16.67 -4.10 4.61
CA ASN A 116 -17.26 -4.27 3.26
C ASN A 116 -16.76 -5.50 2.49
N ALA A 117 -15.57 -6.03 2.79
CA ALA A 117 -14.99 -7.12 2.00
C ALA A 117 -15.68 -8.47 2.27
N PRO A 118 -15.75 -9.38 1.28
CA PRO A 118 -16.21 -10.74 1.51
C PRO A 118 -15.25 -11.53 2.41
N GLN A 119 -15.77 -12.51 3.14
CA GLN A 119 -15.03 -13.24 4.18
C GLN A 119 -13.78 -13.95 3.63
N ASP A 120 -13.83 -14.51 2.42
CA ASP A 120 -12.70 -15.11 1.71
C ASP A 120 -11.54 -14.12 1.45
N GLN A 121 -11.84 -12.82 1.33
CA GLN A 121 -10.82 -11.80 1.14
C GLN A 121 -10.25 -11.33 2.48
N LYS A 122 -11.06 -11.30 3.54
CA LYS A 122 -10.62 -10.89 4.89
C LYS A 122 -9.48 -11.76 5.40
N GLU A 123 -9.55 -13.09 5.21
CA GLU A 123 -8.45 -13.99 5.61
C GLU A 123 -7.15 -13.69 4.86
N LYS A 124 -7.22 -13.44 3.54
CA LYS A 124 -6.04 -13.09 2.74
C LYS A 124 -5.41 -11.78 3.18
N ILE A 125 -6.24 -10.82 3.56
CA ILE A 125 -5.80 -9.49 4.02
C ILE A 125 -5.15 -9.60 5.40
N LYS A 126 -5.73 -10.41 6.30
CA LYS A 126 -5.12 -10.70 7.59
C LYS A 126 -3.74 -11.35 7.42
N ASN A 127 -3.61 -12.33 6.53
CA ASN A 127 -2.32 -12.95 6.22
C ASN A 127 -1.31 -11.94 5.64
N LEU A 128 -1.75 -11.01 4.78
CA LEU A 128 -0.87 -9.95 4.25
C LEU A 128 -0.33 -9.05 5.36
N VAL A 129 -1.17 -8.70 6.32
CA VAL A 129 -0.81 -7.83 7.44
C VAL A 129 0.11 -8.57 8.42
N ASP A 130 -0.15 -9.84 8.67
CA ASP A 130 0.74 -10.70 9.45
C ASP A 130 2.15 -10.77 8.80
N ILE A 131 2.21 -10.89 7.46
CA ILE A 131 3.48 -10.79 6.72
C ILE A 131 4.14 -9.41 6.90
N TRP A 132 3.37 -8.33 6.96
CA TRP A 132 3.91 -6.99 7.21
C TRP A 132 4.52 -6.84 8.60
N GLU A 133 3.85 -7.38 9.61
CA GLU A 133 4.31 -7.40 10.99
C GLU A 133 5.54 -8.30 11.14
N CYS A 134 5.55 -9.48 10.52
CA CYS A 134 6.68 -10.41 10.54
C CYS A 134 7.92 -9.91 9.77
N CYS A 135 7.77 -9.19 8.66
CA CYS A 135 8.88 -8.73 7.83
C CYS A 135 9.55 -7.42 8.33
N CYS A 136 9.27 -6.95 9.55
CA CYS A 136 9.76 -5.66 10.06
C CYS A 136 9.42 -4.47 9.14
N SER A 137 8.31 -4.55 8.39
CA SER A 137 7.84 -3.46 7.51
C SER A 137 6.98 -2.43 8.26
N PHE A 138 6.91 -2.49 9.60
CA PHE A 138 6.39 -1.45 10.47
C PHE A 138 7.32 -1.32 11.69
N PRO A 139 7.60 -0.11 12.22
CA PRO A 139 8.50 0.03 13.36
C PRO A 139 7.98 -0.77 14.58
N PRO A 140 8.89 -1.38 15.35
CA PRO A 140 8.58 -2.43 16.34
C PRO A 140 7.94 -1.93 17.63
N SER A 141 7.16 -0.84 17.62
CA SER A 141 6.35 -0.49 18.79
C SER A 141 5.19 -1.47 19.03
N CYS A 142 5.00 -2.48 18.18
CA CYS A 142 4.03 -3.57 18.38
C CYS A 142 4.68 -4.93 18.71
N SER A 143 5.94 -4.98 19.16
CA SER A 143 6.47 -6.21 19.76
C SER A 143 7.31 -5.91 20.99
N THR A 144 6.64 -5.50 22.07
CA THR A 144 7.08 -5.84 23.43
C THR A 144 6.70 -7.30 23.70
N HIS A 145 7.35 -8.24 23.02
CA HIS A 145 7.62 -9.53 23.62
C HIS A 145 9.13 -9.65 23.76
N SER A 146 9.57 -9.08 24.88
CA SER A 146 10.89 -9.22 25.46
C SER A 146 11.28 -10.69 25.47
N ALA A 147 12.21 -11.07 24.59
CA ALA A 147 13.15 -12.13 24.90
C ALA A 147 13.89 -11.74 26.20
N ARG A 148 13.61 -12.42 27.30
CA ARG A 148 14.54 -12.52 28.43
C ARG A 148 14.26 -13.77 29.26
N ASN A 149 15.29 -14.63 29.24
CA ASN A 149 15.52 -15.88 29.96
C ASN A 149 14.69 -17.11 29.59
#